data_AF-A0A356NV64-F1
#
_entry.id   AF-A0A356NV64-F1
#
_cell.length_a   1.000
_cell.length_b   1.000
_cell.length_c   1.000
_cell.angle_alpha   90.00
_cell.angle_beta   90.00
_cell.angle_gamma   90.00
#
_symmetry.space_group_name_H-M   'P 1'
#
loop_
_entity.id
_entity.type
_entity.pdbx_description
1 polymer ?
#
loop_
_entity_poly.entity_id
_entity_poly.type
_entity_poly.pdbx_seq_one_letter_code
_entity_poly.pdbx_strand_id
1 'polypeptide(L)'
;NIVVHGNIGHMSAFMAQSGTLVVCGDAGDALGDSLYEARLFVRGSVKSLGADCIKKDMRPEHIELLRGLLEEAGSDARPEDFTRYGSARKLYHFDIDNAGAY
;
A
#
# COMPACT_ATOMS: atom_id res chain seq x y z
N ASN A 1 11.03 1.56 4.31
CA ASN A 1 9.61 1.91 4.58
C ASN A 1 9.49 3.42 4.57
N ILE A 2 8.32 3.96 4.21
CA ILE A 2 8.09 5.41 4.16
C ILE A 2 6.88 5.72 5.03
N VAL A 3 6.99 6.75 5.88
CA VAL A 3 5.89 7.29 6.67
C VAL A 3 5.70 8.76 6.28
N VAL A 4 4.51 9.10 5.80
CA VAL A 4 4.13 10.46 5.43
C VAL A 4 3.17 10.99 6.48
N HIS A 5 3.59 12.01 7.23
CA HIS A 5 2.76 12.63 8.28
C HIS A 5 1.57 13.42 7.73
N GLY A 6 1.62 13.83 6.47
CA GLY A 6 0.56 14.55 5.77
C GLY A 6 -0.14 13.73 4.68
N ASN A 7 -0.60 14.44 3.65
CA ASN A 7 -1.31 13.86 2.50
C ASN A 7 -0.33 13.42 1.41
N ILE A 8 -0.78 12.49 0.56
CA ILE A 8 -0.06 12.09 -0.66
C ILE A 8 -0.90 12.38 -1.90
N GLY A 9 -0.21 12.69 -3.00
CA GLY A 9 -0.81 13.12 -4.26
C GLY A 9 -1.17 11.99 -5.22
N HIS A 10 -1.52 12.40 -6.44
CA HIS A 10 -1.87 11.54 -7.58
C HIS A 10 -0.84 10.42 -7.84
N MET A 11 -1.31 9.20 -8.09
CA MET A 11 -0.51 8.01 -8.45
C MET A 11 0.59 7.65 -7.45
N SER A 12 0.44 8.03 -6.19
CA SER A 12 1.37 7.60 -5.15
C SER A 12 1.42 6.07 -5.07
N ALA A 13 2.61 5.52 -4.86
CA ALA A 13 2.89 4.08 -4.93
C ALA A 13 2.62 3.41 -6.28
N PHE A 14 2.70 4.15 -7.39
CA PHE A 14 2.69 3.58 -8.74
C PHE A 14 3.79 2.53 -8.91
N MET A 15 3.43 1.35 -9.42
CA MET A 15 4.36 0.23 -9.66
C MET A 15 5.14 -0.20 -8.40
N ALA A 16 4.65 0.08 -7.19
CA ALA A 16 5.40 -0.23 -5.98
C ALA A 16 5.58 -1.75 -5.82
N GLN A 17 6.83 -2.18 -5.85
CA GLN A 17 7.18 -3.60 -5.91
C GLN A 17 7.19 -4.29 -4.55
N SER A 18 7.68 -3.59 -3.53
CA SER A 18 7.82 -4.12 -2.17
C SER A 18 7.88 -2.99 -1.13
N GLY A 19 7.96 -3.36 0.15
CA GLY A 19 8.04 -2.42 1.26
C GLY A 19 6.67 -1.95 1.76
N THR A 20 6.71 -0.90 2.58
CA THR A 20 5.53 -0.34 3.24
C THR A 20 5.48 1.18 3.08
N LEU A 21 4.32 1.70 2.67
CA LEU A 21 3.95 3.11 2.68
C LEU A 21 2.86 3.35 3.73
N VAL A 22 3.10 4.25 4.67
CA VAL A 22 2.15 4.68 5.70
C VAL A 22 1.83 6.16 5.49
N VAL A 23 0.55 6.50 5.50
CA VAL A 23 0.04 7.86 5.22
C VAL A 23 -0.88 8.28 6.34
N CYS A 24 -0.44 9.24 7.15
CA CYS A 24 -1.24 9.78 8.26
C CYS A 24 -2.31 10.78 7.78
N GLY A 25 -2.29 11.20 6.53
CA GLY A 25 -3.33 12.03 5.90
C GLY A 25 -4.18 11.29 4.87
N ASP A 26 -4.66 12.05 3.88
CA ASP A 26 -5.44 11.58 2.73
C ASP A 26 -4.55 11.16 1.55
N ALA A 27 -5.10 10.31 0.68
CA ALA A 27 -4.50 9.94 -0.59
C ALA A 27 -5.34 10.45 -1.78
N GLY A 28 -4.65 11.04 -2.75
CA GLY A 28 -5.24 11.51 -4.00
C GLY A 28 -5.69 10.41 -4.96
N ASP A 29 -5.82 10.75 -6.23
CA ASP A 29 -6.32 9.84 -7.27
C ASP A 29 -5.33 8.71 -7.61
N ALA A 30 -5.88 7.55 -7.97
CA ALA A 30 -5.15 6.38 -8.47
C ALA A 30 -4.06 5.84 -7.52
N LEU A 31 -4.35 5.75 -6.22
CA LEU A 31 -3.43 5.17 -5.23
C LEU A 31 -3.06 3.72 -5.61
N GLY A 32 -1.75 3.45 -5.68
CA GLY A 32 -1.23 2.10 -5.95
C GLY A 32 -1.53 1.62 -7.36
N ASP A 33 -1.54 2.50 -8.36
CA ASP A 33 -1.72 2.01 -9.73
C ASP A 33 -0.58 1.06 -10.15
N SER A 34 -0.95 -0.05 -10.80
CA SER A 34 -0.07 -1.19 -11.08
C SER A 34 0.74 -1.73 -9.88
N LEU A 35 0.13 -1.81 -8.70
CA LEU A 35 0.77 -2.29 -7.47
C LEU A 35 1.15 -3.79 -7.52
N TYR A 36 2.35 -4.12 -7.03
CA TYR A 36 2.80 -5.51 -6.80
C TYR A 36 2.75 -5.85 -5.29
N GLU A 37 3.86 -6.17 -4.62
CA GLU A 37 3.83 -6.69 -3.24
C GLU A 37 3.94 -5.62 -2.13
N ALA A 38 3.89 -4.33 -2.47
CA ALA A 38 3.95 -3.27 -1.47
C ALA A 38 2.66 -3.20 -0.62
N ARG A 39 2.84 -2.85 0.66
CA ARG A 39 1.76 -2.65 1.63
C ARG A 39 1.50 -1.17 1.80
N LEU A 40 0.28 -0.73 1.59
CA LEU A 40 -0.10 0.67 1.74
C LEU A 40 -1.07 0.80 2.92
N PHE A 41 -0.88 1.80 3.76
CA PHE A 41 -1.75 2.10 4.89
C PHE A 41 -2.10 3.58 4.85
N VAL A 42 -3.41 3.89 4.86
CA VAL A 42 -3.91 5.28 4.82
C VAL A 42 -4.86 5.49 5.99
N ARG A 43 -4.59 6.51 6.82
CA ARG A 43 -5.44 6.91 7.95
C ARG A 43 -6.67 7.69 7.47
N GLY A 44 -6.45 8.61 6.53
CA GLY A 44 -7.50 9.44 5.95
C GLY A 44 -8.29 8.72 4.86
N SER A 45 -8.89 9.53 3.99
CA SER A 45 -9.64 9.08 2.83
C SER A 45 -8.72 8.76 1.64
N VAL A 46 -9.16 7.85 0.79
CA VAL A 46 -8.53 7.57 -0.50
C VAL A 46 -9.51 7.98 -1.59
N LYS A 47 -9.12 8.92 -2.45
CA LYS A 47 -10.02 9.45 -3.48
C LYS A 47 -10.35 8.41 -4.55
N SER A 48 -9.36 7.70 -5.06
CA SER A 48 -9.56 6.56 -5.98
C SER A 48 -8.37 5.59 -5.93
N LEU A 49 -8.63 4.33 -6.27
CA LEU A 49 -7.62 3.28 -6.36
C LEU A 49 -7.17 3.09 -7.81
N GLY A 50 -5.91 2.70 -7.99
CA GLY A 50 -5.37 2.28 -9.29
C GLY A 50 -5.80 0.87 -9.69
N ALA A 51 -5.44 0.45 -10.91
CA ALA A 51 -6.02 -0.72 -11.60
C ALA A 51 -5.78 -2.07 -10.89
N ASP A 52 -4.70 -2.20 -10.11
CA ASP A 52 -4.38 -3.43 -9.36
C ASP A 52 -4.26 -3.18 -7.86
N CYS A 53 -4.92 -2.15 -7.33
CA CYS A 53 -4.93 -1.84 -5.90
C CYS A 53 -6.32 -2.07 -5.32
N ILE A 54 -6.40 -2.82 -4.22
CA ILE A 54 -7.66 -3.05 -3.50
C ILE A 54 -7.47 -2.85 -2.00
N LYS A 55 -8.57 -2.55 -1.30
CA LYS A 55 -8.63 -2.67 0.14
C LYS A 55 -8.34 -4.12 0.54
N LYS A 56 -7.54 -4.30 1.59
CA LYS A 56 -7.17 -5.59 2.15
C LYS A 56 -7.56 -5.66 3.61
N ASP A 57 -7.72 -6.87 4.12
CA ASP A 57 -8.03 -7.08 5.53
C ASP A 57 -6.88 -6.63 6.43
N MET A 58 -7.26 -5.96 7.51
CA MET A 58 -6.35 -5.61 8.58
C MET A 58 -6.25 -6.80 9.54
N ARG A 59 -5.04 -7.34 9.72
CA ARG A 59 -4.74 -8.50 10.56
C ARG A 59 -3.78 -8.07 11.68
N PRO A 60 -3.70 -8.80 12.80
CA PRO A 60 -2.89 -8.41 13.95
C PRO A 60 -1.43 -8.08 13.62
N GLU A 61 -0.80 -8.82 12.70
CA GLU A 61 0.59 -8.56 12.31
C GLU A 61 0.76 -7.27 11.50
N HIS A 62 -0.30 -6.75 10.86
CA HIS A 62 -0.26 -5.45 10.20
C HIS A 62 -0.37 -4.31 11.21
N ILE A 63 -1.16 -4.52 12.27
CA ILE A 63 -1.28 -3.58 13.38
C ILE A 63 0.07 -3.45 14.08
N GLU A 64 0.74 -4.57 14.34
CA GLU A 64 2.06 -4.59 14.96
C GLU A 64 3.13 -3.93 14.07
N LEU A 65 3.13 -4.23 12.77
CA LEU A 65 4.01 -3.56 11.81
C LEU A 65 3.79 -2.04 11.81
N LEU A 66 2.54 -1.58 11.76
CA LEU A 66 2.22 -0.16 11.77
C LEU A 66 2.66 0.51 13.07
N ARG A 67 2.48 -0.16 14.22
CA ARG A 67 2.90 0.35 15.53
C ARG A 67 4.38 0.71 15.52
N GLY A 68 5.24 -0.22 15.11
CA GLY A 68 6.68 0.01 15.04
C GLY A 68 7.06 1.13 14.05
N LEU A 69 6.42 1.18 12.88
CA LEU A 69 6.70 2.23 11.89
C LEU A 69 6.27 3.62 12.35
N LEU A 70 5.13 3.73 13.05
CA LEU A 70 4.64 5.00 13.56
C LEU A 70 5.50 5.50 14.73
N GLU A 71 5.94 4.59 15.61
CA GLU A 71 6.87 4.90 16.70
C GLU A 71 8.22 5.40 16.17
N GLU A 72 8.82 4.68 15.22
CA GLU A 72 10.09 5.07 14.57
C GLU A 72 9.96 6.44 13.88
N ALA A 73 8.79 6.74 13.32
CA ALA A 73 8.51 8.00 12.65
C ALA A 73 8.04 9.13 13.60
N GLY A 74 7.95 8.89 14.90
CA GLY A 74 7.48 9.86 15.89
C GLY A 74 6.03 10.32 15.68
N SER A 75 5.16 9.45 15.14
CA SER A 75 3.75 9.73 14.93
C SER A 75 2.91 9.25 16.12
N ASP A 76 1.93 10.05 16.53
CA ASP A 76 0.95 9.74 17.56
C ASP A 76 -0.31 9.01 17.03
N ALA A 77 -0.36 8.75 15.72
CA ALA A 77 -1.48 8.06 15.10
C ALA A 77 -1.60 6.62 15.63
N ARG A 78 -2.83 6.12 15.74
CA ARG A 78 -3.07 4.74 16.19
C ARG A 78 -3.13 3.82 14.97
N PRO A 79 -2.43 2.68 14.97
CA PRO A 79 -2.48 1.70 13.87
C PRO A 79 -3.89 1.28 13.45
N GLU A 80 -4.82 1.25 14.40
CA GLU A 80 -6.21 0.85 14.23
C GLU A 80 -7.04 1.86 13.43
N ASP A 81 -6.55 3.10 13.29
CA ASP A 81 -7.19 4.16 12.49
C ASP A 81 -6.87 4.04 10.99
N PHE A 82 -6.04 3.07 10.57
CA PHE A 82 -5.61 2.92 9.18
C PHE A 82 -6.40 1.87 8.41
N THR A 83 -6.68 2.18 7.15
CA THR A 83 -7.11 1.19 6.17
C THR A 83 -5.91 0.67 5.39
N ARG A 84 -5.83 -0.66 5.23
CA ARG A 84 -4.81 -1.31 4.41
C ARG A 84 -5.25 -1.45 2.96
N TYR A 85 -4.32 -1.19 2.06
CA TYR A 85 -4.40 -1.51 0.64
C TYR A 85 -3.20 -2.37 0.19
N GLY A 86 -3.39 -3.07 -0.91
CA GLY A 86 -2.38 -3.97 -1.48
C GLY A 86 -2.81 -4.49 -2.85
N SER A 87 -1.91 -5.17 -3.55
CA SER A 87 -2.18 -5.63 -4.91
C SER A 87 -3.37 -6.59 -4.99
N ALA A 88 -4.22 -6.44 -6.01
CA ALA A 88 -5.23 -7.44 -6.34
C ALA A 88 -4.63 -8.68 -7.00
N ARG A 89 -3.35 -8.62 -7.37
CA ARG A 89 -2.56 -9.67 -8.04
C ARG A 89 -3.10 -10.06 -9.40
N LYS A 90 -3.70 -9.10 -10.13
CA LYS A 90 -4.26 -9.34 -11.46
C LYS A 90 -3.26 -9.08 -12.57
N LEU A 91 -2.24 -8.25 -12.34
CA LEU A 91 -1.23 -7.91 -13.34
C LEU A 91 -0.01 -8.84 -13.37
N TYR A 92 -0.05 -9.94 -12.60
CA TYR A 92 0.93 -11.01 -12.73
C TYR A 92 0.63 -11.79 -14.02
N HIS A 93 1.00 -11.24 -15.18
CA HIS A 93 1.11 -12.04 -16.40
C HIS A 93 2.31 -12.97 -16.25
N PHE A 94 2.07 -14.15 -15.67
CA PHE A 94 2.93 -15.31 -15.86
C PHE A 94 2.54 -15.92 -17.21
N ASP A 95 3.19 -15.48 -18.29
CA ASP A 95 3.17 -16.23 -19.53
C ASP A 95 3.98 -17.53 -19.31
N ILE A 96 3.28 -18.63 -19.03
CA ILE A 96 3.87 -19.98 -18.88
C ILE A 96 4.40 -20.52 -20.23
N ASP A 97 4.19 -19.80 -21.33
CA ASP A 97 4.54 -20.25 -22.69
C ASP A 97 6.05 -20.27 -23.01
N ASN A 98 6.94 -19.87 -22.09
CA ASN A 98 8.40 -20.01 -22.28
C ASN A 98 9.03 -21.24 -21.57
N ALA A 99 8.23 -22.13 -20.98
CA ALA A 99 8.75 -23.33 -20.32
C ALA A 99 9.23 -24.45 -21.29
N GLY A 100 9.13 -24.25 -22.61
CA GLY A 100 9.45 -25.26 -23.63
C GLY A 100 10.58 -24.92 -24.61
N ALA A 101 11.29 -23.80 -24.43
CA ALA A 101 12.36 -23.38 -25.34
C ALA A 101 13.73 -23.41 -24.66
N TYR A 102 14.23 -24.61 -24.35
CA TYR A 102 15.67 -24.85 -24.19
C TYR A 102 16.03 -26.30 -24.48
#